data_AF-A0A9E3PHC4-F1
#
_entry.id   AF-A0A9E3PHC4-F1
#
_cell.length_a   1.000
_cell.length_b   1.000
_cell.length_c   1.000
_cell.angle_alpha   90.00
_cell.angle_beta   90.00
_cell.angle_gamma   90.00
#
_symmetry.space_group_name_H-M   'P 1'
#
loop_
_entity.id
_entity.type
_entity.pdbx_description
1 polymer ?
#
loop_
_entity_poly.entity_id
_entity_poly.type
_entity_poly.pdbx_seq_one_letter_code
_entity_poly.pdbx_strand_id
1 'polypeptide(L)'
;MSNHGSADRGGSRHRVWTGTRRFAACGFASRPWRAARAFWRAEDANMVLWFAFMLLPILLAAGAAVDYARAATLRTKLQQATDAATLAVAPFAGQKTDAELRAMAESFLRAAMASAINSMGGRDVRIDSITISVDRGDVTVVSSAAYEPMVMGLVSSGGDAMTVSTLSRTIASDVEYEIALVIDNSGSMSSNAGSQNKMQATKTAAIKLVDAMFSTPQAINRTKIALVPFNLSVNTGGQVPSMYTDTTGRSEIHWPSNIFEGRPSNPRTASATWPPQSRFDLFAELAAVKSSYGWGGCFEMRPGTIGTTDTPPVTSPVSQADFNTLFVPQFWPDEPDANNGSNYRFTSGKTTTTWTYLNSYLNDNTASACSASSNQTAAGAYVKAQNKLCKYRSAKVSSGGYGPNYLCSSQALTRLTNNASNLKTKINQMVADGGTNLVEGFMWGWRTLSPRAPFADGKAYTERRNRKIIIMMTDGNNQWLQANNHNASYYSPFGFFTNNRIASGLTTTQASRNAMDAKTLDACNNAKAAGLIVYTIGFDTGSDIDAQGKTLLRDCASADSSGTQRLTYIATDSADIVEIFNNIARQLGSLRLAQ
;
A
#
# COMPACT_ATOMS: atom_id res chain seq x y z
N MET A 1 52.55 13.06 -54.58
CA MET A 1 52.16 11.69 -55.02
C MET A 1 50.65 11.61 -54.87
N SER A 2 49.78 11.48 -55.86
CA SER A 2 49.86 11.17 -57.29
C SER A 2 48.54 11.65 -57.93
N ASN A 3 48.61 12.21 -59.16
CA ASN A 3 47.69 12.12 -60.32
C ASN A 3 46.16 12.05 -60.14
N HIS A 4 45.29 12.50 -61.04
CA HIS A 4 45.25 13.30 -62.28
C HIS A 4 43.74 13.39 -62.60
N GLY A 5 43.26 14.42 -63.32
CA GLY A 5 41.95 14.31 -64.00
C GLY A 5 41.23 15.64 -64.23
N SER A 6 41.65 16.36 -65.26
CA SER A 6 41.00 17.53 -65.86
C SER A 6 39.84 17.14 -66.81
N ALA A 7 38.71 17.86 -66.78
CA ALA A 7 37.84 18.14 -67.94
C ALA A 7 36.75 19.20 -67.64
N ASP A 8 37.10 20.48 -67.87
CA ASP A 8 36.44 21.49 -68.74
C ASP A 8 34.90 21.44 -69.00
N ARG A 9 34.15 22.51 -68.62
CA ARG A 9 33.53 23.53 -69.53
C ARG A 9 32.26 24.22 -69.00
N GLY A 10 32.24 25.56 -69.18
CA GLY A 10 31.06 26.41 -69.34
C GLY A 10 30.64 27.18 -68.06
N GLY A 11 30.56 28.50 -67.99
CA GLY A 11 30.63 29.55 -69.00
C GLY A 11 29.76 30.73 -68.57
N SER A 12 30.40 31.89 -68.42
CA SER A 12 29.85 33.27 -68.43
C SER A 12 29.27 33.89 -67.15
N ARG A 13 30.05 34.87 -66.66
CA ARG A 13 29.66 35.99 -65.80
C ARG A 13 29.11 37.15 -66.65
N HIS A 14 28.30 37.98 -65.97
CA HIS A 14 28.05 39.42 -66.17
C HIS A 14 27.65 39.95 -67.55
N ARG A 15 26.47 40.57 -67.61
CA ARG A 15 26.20 41.66 -68.53
C ARG A 15 25.37 42.76 -67.85
N VAL A 16 26.00 43.91 -67.71
CA VAL A 16 25.39 45.22 -67.44
C VAL A 16 24.53 45.59 -68.64
N TRP A 17 23.32 46.12 -68.41
CA TRP A 17 22.55 46.79 -69.46
C TRP A 17 22.11 48.16 -68.97
N THR A 18 22.67 49.17 -69.62
CA THR A 18 22.29 50.57 -69.60
C THR A 18 20.99 50.75 -70.37
N GLY A 19 20.06 51.54 -69.84
CA GLY A 19 18.78 51.84 -70.49
C GLY A 19 18.12 53.07 -69.89
N THR A 20 18.62 54.24 -70.25
CA THR A 20 17.98 55.55 -70.03
C THR A 20 16.70 55.65 -70.85
N ARG A 21 15.54 55.81 -70.21
CA ARG A 21 14.33 56.35 -70.84
C ARG A 21 13.61 57.36 -69.94
N ARG A 22 13.80 58.61 -70.36
CA ARG A 22 12.97 59.83 -70.30
C ARG A 22 11.71 59.80 -69.41
N PHE A 23 11.71 60.75 -68.47
CA PHE A 23 10.55 61.39 -67.89
C PHE A 23 9.59 61.94 -68.97
N ALA A 24 8.31 61.58 -68.85
CA ALA A 24 7.20 62.33 -69.39
C ALA A 24 6.19 62.54 -68.25
N ALA A 25 5.86 63.80 -68.02
CA ALA A 25 4.91 64.26 -67.03
C ALA A 25 3.49 63.76 -67.33
N CYS A 26 2.77 63.33 -66.30
CA CYS A 26 1.32 63.37 -66.31
C CYS A 26 0.85 63.93 -64.96
N GLY A 27 0.16 65.06 -65.04
CA GLY A 27 -0.17 65.92 -63.91
C GLY A 27 -1.22 65.35 -62.98
N PHE A 28 -1.09 65.73 -61.72
CA PHE A 28 -2.16 65.74 -60.75
C PHE A 28 -3.31 66.64 -61.25
N ALA A 29 -4.50 66.09 -61.44
CA ALA A 29 -5.73 66.89 -61.42
C ALA A 29 -6.95 66.01 -61.10
N SER A 30 -7.35 66.05 -59.82
CA SER A 30 -8.74 65.98 -59.33
C SER A 30 -9.67 64.87 -59.87
N ARG A 31 -10.05 63.90 -59.01
CA ARG A 31 -11.46 63.50 -58.74
C ARG A 31 -11.63 62.24 -57.84
N PRO A 32 -11.20 62.23 -56.56
CA PRO A 32 -11.77 61.29 -55.59
C PRO A 32 -13.26 61.59 -55.26
N TRP A 33 -13.72 62.80 -55.58
CA TRP A 33 -15.07 63.28 -55.26
C TRP A 33 -16.20 62.72 -56.14
N ARG A 34 -15.90 62.09 -57.29
CA ARG A 34 -16.94 61.44 -58.12
C ARG A 34 -17.26 60.01 -57.68
N ALA A 35 -16.27 59.27 -57.17
CA ALA A 35 -16.51 57.96 -56.56
C ALA A 35 -17.22 58.08 -55.20
N ALA A 36 -16.86 59.08 -54.39
CA ALA A 36 -17.56 59.37 -53.13
C ALA A 36 -19.02 59.79 -53.34
N ARG A 37 -19.34 60.57 -54.39
CA ARG A 37 -20.73 60.91 -54.75
C ARG A 37 -21.52 59.75 -55.33
N ALA A 38 -20.88 58.77 -55.96
CA ALA A 38 -21.53 57.53 -56.39
C ALA A 38 -21.82 56.61 -55.19
N PHE A 39 -20.94 56.60 -54.18
CA PHE A 39 -21.16 55.85 -52.93
C PHE A 39 -22.27 56.47 -52.07
N TRP A 40 -22.42 57.81 -52.08
CA TRP A 40 -23.50 58.53 -51.39
C TRP A 40 -24.86 58.48 -52.10
N ARG A 41 -24.93 57.95 -53.34
CA ARG A 41 -26.17 57.79 -54.12
C ARG A 41 -26.53 56.33 -54.37
N ALA A 42 -25.80 55.38 -53.79
CA ALA A 42 -26.18 53.98 -53.83
C ALA A 42 -27.28 53.74 -52.78
N GLU A 43 -28.52 53.53 -53.25
CA GLU A 43 -29.68 53.17 -52.42
C GLU A 43 -29.73 51.67 -52.08
N ASP A 44 -28.61 50.95 -52.18
CA ASP A 44 -28.45 49.61 -51.57
C ASP A 44 -28.08 49.77 -50.08
N ALA A 45 -28.90 50.52 -49.34
CA ALA A 45 -28.73 50.81 -47.92
C ALA A 45 -28.73 49.54 -47.03
N ASN A 46 -29.08 48.38 -47.59
CA ASN A 46 -29.08 47.12 -46.87
C ASN A 46 -27.66 46.64 -46.51
N MET A 47 -26.65 46.85 -47.39
CA MET A 47 -25.29 46.34 -47.12
C MET A 47 -24.58 47.07 -45.97
N VAL A 48 -24.81 48.38 -45.80
CA VAL A 48 -24.21 49.16 -44.70
C VAL A 48 -24.84 48.77 -43.36
N LEU A 49 -26.16 48.50 -43.35
CA LEU A 49 -26.87 47.97 -42.18
C LEU A 49 -26.34 46.59 -41.78
N TRP A 50 -26.23 45.65 -42.72
CA TRP A 50 -25.66 44.32 -42.45
C TRP A 50 -24.20 44.38 -42.01
N PHE A 51 -23.39 45.26 -42.61
CA PHE A 51 -22.00 45.47 -42.19
C PHE A 51 -21.92 46.02 -40.76
N ALA A 52 -22.73 47.02 -40.42
CA ALA A 52 -22.78 47.56 -39.06
C ALA A 52 -23.25 46.52 -38.03
N PHE A 53 -24.25 45.70 -38.37
CA PHE A 53 -24.74 44.62 -37.52
C PHE A 53 -23.74 43.47 -37.36
N MET A 54 -22.94 43.14 -38.37
CA MET A 54 -21.91 42.09 -38.28
C MET A 54 -20.58 42.57 -37.70
N LEU A 55 -20.26 43.86 -37.81
CA LEU A 55 -19.04 44.42 -37.23
C LEU A 55 -19.02 44.26 -35.71
N LEU A 56 -20.17 44.44 -35.06
CA LEU A 56 -20.33 44.36 -33.61
C LEU A 56 -20.01 42.97 -33.02
N PRO A 57 -20.60 41.85 -33.51
CA PRO A 57 -20.23 40.51 -33.07
C PRO A 57 -18.80 40.11 -33.45
N ILE A 58 -18.25 40.61 -34.57
CA ILE A 58 -16.86 40.34 -34.96
C ILE A 58 -15.88 41.03 -33.99
N LEU A 59 -16.14 42.30 -33.63
CA LEU A 59 -15.33 43.01 -32.64
C LEU A 59 -15.41 42.37 -31.25
N LEU A 60 -16.60 41.87 -30.88
CA LEU A 60 -16.77 41.11 -29.65
C LEU A 60 -16.01 39.79 -29.64
N ALA A 61 -16.07 39.04 -30.74
CA ALA A 61 -15.31 37.79 -30.88
C ALA A 61 -13.79 38.04 -30.85
N ALA A 62 -13.32 39.10 -31.51
CA ALA A 62 -11.92 39.51 -31.48
C ALA A 62 -11.47 39.94 -30.08
N GLY A 63 -12.30 40.72 -29.37
CA GLY A 63 -12.03 41.12 -27.99
C GLY A 63 -12.02 39.95 -27.01
N ALA A 64 -12.98 39.04 -27.12
CA ALA A 64 -13.01 37.80 -26.35
C ALA A 64 -11.78 36.92 -26.61
N ALA A 65 -11.30 36.87 -27.86
CA ALA A 65 -10.07 36.16 -28.20
C ALA A 65 -8.83 36.80 -27.55
N VAL A 66 -8.76 38.13 -27.47
CA VAL A 66 -7.67 38.85 -26.78
C VAL A 66 -7.71 38.61 -25.27
N ASP A 67 -8.89 38.71 -24.65
CA ASP A 67 -9.06 38.42 -23.23
C ASP A 67 -8.69 36.96 -22.90
N TYR A 68 -9.09 36.02 -23.75
CA TYR A 68 -8.70 34.61 -23.61
C TYR A 68 -7.18 34.42 -23.76
N ALA A 69 -6.55 35.07 -24.75
CA ALA A 69 -5.10 34.97 -24.96
C ALA A 69 -4.32 35.54 -23.76
N ARG A 70 -4.80 36.64 -23.16
CA ARG A 70 -4.23 37.21 -21.93
C ARG A 70 -4.43 36.29 -20.73
N ALA A 71 -5.62 35.73 -20.54
CA ALA A 71 -5.89 34.78 -19.47
C ALA A 71 -5.03 33.50 -19.59
N ALA A 72 -4.83 32.99 -20.81
CA ALA A 72 -3.97 31.83 -21.08
C ALA A 72 -2.48 32.14 -20.81
N THR A 73 -2.03 33.34 -21.15
CA THR A 73 -0.67 33.81 -20.85
C THR A 73 -0.46 33.94 -19.34
N LEU A 74 -1.43 34.55 -18.64
CA LEU A 74 -1.43 34.65 -17.18
C LEU A 74 -1.36 33.27 -16.53
N ARG A 75 -2.15 32.29 -16.99
CA ARG A 75 -2.09 30.91 -16.47
C ARG A 75 -0.70 30.30 -16.59
N THR A 76 -0.06 30.48 -17.73
CA THR A 76 1.29 29.94 -18.00
C THR A 76 2.33 30.60 -17.09
N LYS A 77 2.27 31.92 -16.93
CA LYS A 77 3.17 32.68 -16.07
C LYS A 77 2.95 32.41 -14.59
N LEU A 78 1.69 32.30 -14.17
CA LEU A 78 1.33 31.92 -12.81
C LEU A 78 1.85 30.53 -12.50
N GLN A 79 1.74 29.57 -13.43
CA GLN A 79 2.29 28.22 -13.23
C GLN A 79 3.82 28.27 -13.05
N GLN A 80 4.54 28.96 -13.94
CA GLN A 80 5.98 29.13 -13.83
C GLN A 80 6.41 29.76 -12.49
N ALA A 81 5.70 30.79 -12.04
CA ALA A 81 5.95 31.43 -10.75
C ALA A 81 5.65 30.49 -9.58
N THR A 82 4.56 29.70 -9.68
CA THR A 82 4.18 28.70 -8.67
C THR A 82 5.25 27.64 -8.56
N ASP A 83 5.72 27.08 -9.68
CA ASP A 83 6.77 26.07 -9.73
C ASP A 83 8.06 26.58 -9.08
N ALA A 84 8.49 27.80 -9.42
CA ALA A 84 9.67 28.44 -8.84
C ALA A 84 9.52 28.66 -7.32
N ALA A 85 8.37 29.14 -6.86
CA ALA A 85 8.11 29.34 -5.43
C ALA A 85 8.09 28.02 -4.65
N THR A 86 7.51 26.96 -5.25
CA THR A 86 7.46 25.63 -4.64
C THR A 86 8.86 25.06 -4.49
N LEU A 87 9.68 25.15 -5.54
CA LEU A 87 11.07 24.69 -5.54
C LEU A 87 11.94 25.47 -4.55
N ALA A 88 11.74 26.79 -4.42
CA ALA A 88 12.48 27.61 -3.47
C ALA A 88 12.18 27.27 -2.00
N VAL A 89 10.98 26.78 -1.71
CA VAL A 89 10.54 26.42 -0.35
C VAL A 89 10.84 24.96 0.00
N ALA A 90 11.01 24.09 -1.00
CA ALA A 90 11.29 22.65 -0.81
C ALA A 90 12.44 22.35 0.19
N PRO A 91 13.58 23.05 0.20
CA PRO A 91 14.67 22.78 1.16
C PRO A 91 14.27 23.03 2.62
N PHE A 92 13.36 23.97 2.86
CA PHE A 92 12.97 24.45 4.19
C PHE A 92 11.77 23.71 4.80
N ALA A 93 11.09 22.86 4.03
CA ALA A 93 9.81 22.25 4.36
C ALA A 93 9.76 21.40 5.65
N GLY A 94 10.91 21.09 6.26
CA GLY A 94 11.00 20.37 7.54
C GLY A 94 11.76 21.13 8.63
N GLN A 95 12.25 22.33 8.36
CA GLN A 95 12.98 23.18 9.32
C GLN A 95 12.11 24.31 9.87
N LYS A 96 11.05 24.67 9.15
CA LYS A 96 10.18 25.79 9.43
C LYS A 96 8.75 25.34 9.65
N THR A 97 7.99 26.14 10.37
CA THR A 97 6.55 25.95 10.54
C THR A 97 5.82 26.23 9.22
N ASP A 98 4.64 25.65 9.06
CA ASP A 98 3.81 25.83 7.87
C ASP A 98 3.49 27.31 7.59
N ALA A 99 3.38 28.14 8.64
CA ALA A 99 3.16 29.58 8.53
C ALA A 99 4.39 30.32 7.96
N GLU A 100 5.59 29.96 8.40
CA GLU A 100 6.84 30.53 7.86
C GLU A 100 7.08 30.09 6.41
N LEU A 101 6.74 28.86 6.06
CA LEU A 101 6.84 28.36 4.69
C LEU A 101 5.83 29.06 3.77
N ARG A 102 4.62 29.34 4.27
CA ARG A 102 3.64 30.22 3.59
C ARG A 102 4.22 31.60 3.32
N ALA A 103 4.70 32.29 4.33
CA ALA A 103 5.30 33.62 4.16
C ALA A 103 6.48 33.60 3.16
N MET A 104 7.31 32.56 3.20
CA MET A 104 8.43 32.41 2.27
C MET A 104 7.95 32.21 0.82
N ALA A 105 7.05 31.26 0.55
CA ALA A 105 6.59 31.05 -0.83
C ALA A 105 5.73 32.21 -1.34
N GLU A 106 4.99 32.90 -0.48
CA GLU A 106 4.31 34.14 -0.86
C GLU A 106 5.30 35.20 -1.35
N SER A 107 6.43 35.37 -0.65
CA SER A 107 7.46 36.32 -1.09
C SER A 107 8.11 35.92 -2.42
N PHE A 108 8.43 34.63 -2.61
CA PHE A 108 8.95 34.12 -3.88
C PHE A 108 7.94 34.23 -5.03
N LEU A 109 6.66 33.89 -4.78
CA LEU A 109 5.61 33.97 -5.79
C LEU A 109 5.36 35.41 -6.20
N ARG A 110 5.27 36.34 -5.24
CA ARG A 110 5.10 37.78 -5.52
C ARG A 110 6.29 38.33 -6.31
N ALA A 111 7.52 37.94 -5.96
CA ALA A 111 8.71 38.35 -6.70
C ALA A 111 8.72 37.81 -8.14
N ALA A 112 8.38 36.53 -8.34
CA ALA A 112 8.29 35.91 -9.66
C ALA A 112 7.15 36.51 -10.51
N MET A 113 6.00 36.79 -9.88
CA MET A 113 4.84 37.41 -10.52
C MET A 113 5.08 38.88 -10.86
N ALA A 114 5.88 39.63 -10.10
CA ALA A 114 6.21 41.02 -10.44
C ALA A 114 6.86 41.14 -11.83
N SER A 115 7.77 40.21 -12.16
CA SER A 115 8.38 40.11 -13.50
C SER A 115 7.33 39.77 -14.58
N ALA A 116 6.41 38.86 -14.27
CA ALA A 116 5.33 38.47 -15.18
C ALA A 116 4.33 39.61 -15.45
N ILE A 117 3.92 40.35 -14.42
CA ILE A 117 3.00 41.49 -14.53
C ILE A 117 3.62 42.60 -15.38
N ASN A 118 4.91 42.88 -15.18
CA ASN A 118 5.64 43.85 -16.01
C ASN A 118 5.68 43.43 -17.49
N SER A 119 5.83 42.13 -17.77
CA SER A 119 5.83 41.61 -19.15
C SER A 119 4.45 41.64 -19.84
N MET A 120 3.36 41.81 -19.07
CA MET A 120 1.98 41.91 -19.58
C MET A 120 1.48 43.36 -19.67
N GLY A 121 2.33 44.36 -19.42
CA GLY A 121 1.97 45.78 -19.52
C GLY A 121 1.48 46.41 -18.22
N GLY A 122 1.71 45.77 -17.06
CA GLY A 122 1.68 46.43 -15.76
C GLY A 122 0.31 46.77 -15.17
N ARG A 123 -0.80 46.22 -15.67
CA ARG A 123 -2.15 46.47 -15.13
C ARG A 123 -2.99 45.19 -15.02
N ASP A 124 -3.78 45.15 -13.95
CA ASP A 124 -4.96 44.30 -13.72
C ASP A 124 -4.76 42.79 -13.49
N VAL A 125 -3.78 42.41 -12.68
CA VAL A 125 -3.67 41.05 -12.11
C VAL A 125 -3.56 41.13 -10.59
N ARG A 126 -4.52 40.55 -9.87
CA ARG A 126 -4.51 40.44 -8.41
C ARG A 126 -4.30 38.99 -8.01
N ILE A 127 -3.41 38.73 -7.07
CA ILE A 127 -3.27 37.40 -6.47
C ILE A 127 -4.39 37.27 -5.43
N ASP A 128 -5.34 36.35 -5.64
CA ASP A 128 -6.49 36.15 -4.76
C ASP A 128 -6.11 35.32 -3.54
N SER A 129 -5.41 34.21 -3.75
CA SER A 129 -5.02 33.32 -2.66
C SER A 129 -3.80 32.47 -3.00
N ILE A 130 -3.02 32.16 -1.97
CA ILE A 130 -1.90 31.21 -2.04
C ILE A 130 -2.10 30.23 -0.89
N THR A 131 -2.44 28.99 -1.22
CA THR A 131 -2.59 27.93 -0.24
C THR A 131 -1.41 26.99 -0.37
N ILE A 132 -0.59 26.94 0.69
CA ILE A 132 0.47 25.96 0.80
C ILE A 132 0.03 24.86 1.76
N SER A 133 0.17 23.61 1.33
CA SER A 133 0.07 22.46 2.20
C SER A 133 1.38 21.70 2.14
N VAL A 134 1.97 21.43 3.31
CA VAL A 134 3.15 20.58 3.43
C VAL A 134 2.69 19.27 4.07
N ASP A 135 2.71 18.18 3.30
CA ASP A 135 2.38 16.85 3.81
C ASP A 135 3.57 15.91 3.61
N ARG A 136 4.17 15.48 4.72
CA ARG A 136 5.27 14.48 4.73
C ARG A 136 6.35 14.69 3.68
N GLY A 137 6.83 15.93 3.58
CA GLY A 137 7.86 16.35 2.63
C GLY A 137 7.34 16.78 1.25
N ASP A 138 6.08 16.53 0.90
CA ASP A 138 5.45 17.14 -0.27
C ASP A 138 5.01 18.57 0.05
N VAL A 139 5.66 19.54 -0.56
CA VAL A 139 5.24 20.93 -0.60
C VAL A 139 4.31 21.08 -1.80
N THR A 140 3.02 21.26 -1.54
CA THR A 140 2.04 21.62 -2.57
C THR A 140 1.70 23.09 -2.41
N VAL A 141 1.86 23.85 -3.49
CA VAL A 141 1.50 25.27 -3.57
C VAL A 141 0.38 25.40 -4.60
N VAL A 142 -0.78 25.83 -4.14
CA VAL A 142 -1.90 26.23 -4.99
C VAL A 142 -1.94 27.76 -4.98
N SER A 143 -1.95 28.37 -6.16
CA SER A 143 -2.09 29.82 -6.27
C SER A 143 -3.22 30.19 -7.21
N SER A 144 -3.95 31.24 -6.88
CA SER A 144 -4.98 31.82 -7.74
C SER A 144 -4.71 33.30 -8.01
N ALA A 145 -4.95 33.71 -9.26
CA ALA A 145 -4.92 35.09 -9.66
C ALA A 145 -6.23 35.47 -10.37
N ALA A 146 -6.78 36.63 -10.03
CA ALA A 146 -7.90 37.24 -10.71
C ALA A 146 -7.40 38.13 -11.85
N TYR A 147 -7.98 37.94 -13.04
CA TYR A 147 -7.80 38.79 -14.22
C TYR A 147 -9.12 39.47 -14.56
N GLU A 148 -9.11 40.80 -14.71
CA GLU A 148 -10.28 41.55 -15.15
C GLU A 148 -10.27 41.66 -16.69
N PRO A 149 -11.21 41.00 -17.41
CA PRO A 149 -11.26 41.06 -18.87
C PRO A 149 -11.76 42.42 -19.35
N MET A 150 -11.10 43.00 -20.37
CA MET A 150 -11.42 44.36 -20.84
C MET A 150 -12.64 44.40 -21.78
N VAL A 151 -12.85 43.36 -22.59
CA VAL A 151 -13.92 43.33 -23.59
C VAL A 151 -15.05 42.38 -23.18
N MET A 152 -14.73 41.20 -22.65
CA MET A 152 -15.75 40.32 -22.08
C MET A 152 -16.47 40.98 -20.89
N GLY A 153 -15.74 41.72 -20.05
CA GLY A 153 -16.31 42.44 -18.91
C GLY A 153 -17.24 43.60 -19.28
N LEU A 154 -17.23 44.04 -20.54
CA LEU A 154 -18.12 45.09 -21.06
C LEU A 154 -19.50 44.54 -21.45
N VAL A 155 -19.61 43.23 -21.70
CA VAL A 155 -20.85 42.56 -22.15
C VAL A 155 -21.51 41.76 -21.04
N SER A 156 -20.75 41.28 -20.06
CA SER A 156 -21.33 40.80 -18.81
C SER A 156 -21.79 42.00 -17.97
N SER A 157 -23.01 41.96 -17.43
CA SER A 157 -23.59 43.00 -16.58
C SER A 157 -22.94 43.02 -15.18
N GLY A 158 -21.65 43.38 -15.14
CA GLY A 158 -20.76 43.24 -14.00
C GLY A 158 -19.44 42.64 -14.50
N GLY A 159 -18.35 43.40 -14.40
CA GLY A 159 -17.01 42.97 -14.82
C GLY A 159 -16.43 41.89 -13.91
N ASP A 160 -17.05 40.72 -13.89
CA ASP A 160 -16.64 39.61 -13.05
C ASP A 160 -15.22 39.17 -13.43
N ALA A 161 -14.31 39.23 -12.45
CA ALA A 161 -12.93 38.83 -12.66
C ALA A 161 -12.85 37.33 -12.96
N MET A 162 -12.09 36.97 -14.00
CA MET A 162 -11.80 35.59 -14.34
C MET A 162 -10.69 35.07 -13.43
N THR A 163 -11.02 34.16 -12.51
CA THR A 163 -10.04 33.51 -11.64
C THR A 163 -9.29 32.42 -12.41
N VAL A 164 -7.96 32.50 -12.40
CA VAL A 164 -7.04 31.50 -12.94
C VAL A 164 -6.30 30.85 -11.77
N SER A 165 -6.41 29.53 -11.63
CA SER A 165 -5.75 28.76 -10.59
C SER A 165 -4.65 27.84 -11.15
N THR A 166 -3.56 27.71 -10.42
CA THR A 166 -2.44 26.81 -10.72
C THR A 166 -2.12 25.95 -9.50
N LEU A 167 -1.57 24.76 -9.76
CA LEU A 167 -1.13 23.82 -8.75
C LEU A 167 0.30 23.40 -9.10
N SER A 168 1.19 23.51 -8.12
CA SER A 168 2.56 22.99 -8.19
C SER A 168 2.84 22.14 -6.96
N ARG A 169 3.64 21.09 -7.13
CA ARG A 169 4.03 20.18 -6.06
C ARG A 169 5.50 19.80 -6.21
N THR A 170 6.26 19.90 -5.12
CA THR A 170 7.68 19.52 -5.03
C THR A 170 7.95 18.76 -3.75
N ILE A 171 8.96 17.90 -3.74
CA ILE A 171 9.34 17.14 -2.54
C ILE A 171 10.59 17.73 -1.92
N ALA A 172 10.59 17.85 -0.60
CA ALA A 172 11.73 18.28 0.19
C ALA A 172 12.94 17.36 -0.04
N SER A 173 14.14 17.95 -0.13
CA SER A 173 15.35 17.27 -0.61
C SER A 173 15.86 16.07 0.23
N ASP A 174 15.25 15.81 1.39
CA ASP A 174 15.80 14.95 2.46
C ASP A 174 14.78 13.95 3.04
N VAL A 175 13.86 13.43 2.19
CA VAL A 175 12.88 12.43 2.62
C VAL A 175 13.52 11.02 2.69
N GLU A 176 13.29 10.35 3.81
CA GLU A 176 13.64 8.95 4.04
C GLU A 176 12.44 8.02 3.80
N TYR A 177 12.74 6.75 3.53
CA TYR A 177 11.76 5.72 3.19
C TYR A 177 11.93 4.49 4.08
N GLU A 178 10.85 4.10 4.74
CA GLU A 178 10.74 2.85 5.50
C GLU A 178 9.66 1.98 4.84
N ILE A 179 10.08 0.90 4.18
CA ILE A 179 9.21 0.07 3.34
C ILE A 179 9.06 -1.31 3.97
N ALA A 180 7.84 -1.80 4.16
CA ALA A 180 7.57 -3.19 4.50
C ALA A 180 7.09 -3.90 3.23
N LEU A 181 7.89 -4.85 2.77
CA LEU A 181 7.55 -5.72 1.66
C LEU A 181 6.88 -6.99 2.22
N VAL A 182 5.56 -7.03 2.14
CA VAL A 182 4.71 -8.08 2.68
C VAL A 182 4.32 -9.01 1.53
N ILE A 183 4.89 -10.22 1.51
CA ILE A 183 4.78 -11.14 0.36
C ILE A 183 4.07 -12.41 0.80
N ASP A 184 3.01 -12.76 0.07
CA ASP A 184 2.32 -14.02 0.22
C ASP A 184 3.20 -15.19 -0.25
N ASN A 185 3.33 -16.16 0.62
CA ASN A 185 4.04 -17.42 0.45
C ASN A 185 3.07 -18.59 0.53
N SER A 186 1.77 -18.40 0.35
CA SER A 186 0.79 -19.49 0.30
C SER A 186 1.13 -20.54 -0.76
N GLY A 187 0.54 -21.74 -0.63
CA GLY A 187 0.73 -22.83 -1.57
C GLY A 187 0.32 -22.49 -3.00
N SER A 188 -0.63 -21.58 -3.23
CA SER A 188 -1.04 -21.12 -4.57
C SER A 188 0.11 -20.45 -5.33
N MET A 189 1.06 -19.83 -4.62
CA MET A 189 2.22 -19.20 -5.23
C MET A 189 3.19 -20.19 -5.90
N SER A 190 3.01 -21.50 -5.68
CA SER A 190 3.73 -22.55 -6.40
C SER A 190 3.19 -22.81 -7.81
N SER A 191 2.02 -22.28 -8.15
CA SER A 191 1.38 -22.44 -9.46
C SER A 191 2.15 -21.72 -10.58
N ASN A 192 2.02 -22.24 -11.79
CA ASN A 192 2.69 -21.69 -12.98
C ASN A 192 2.02 -20.40 -13.46
N ALA A 193 2.83 -19.40 -13.81
CA ALA A 193 2.40 -18.13 -14.39
C ALA A 193 3.26 -17.79 -15.62
N GLY A 194 2.97 -18.49 -16.73
CA GLY A 194 3.77 -18.43 -17.94
C GLY A 194 4.99 -19.38 -17.87
N SER A 195 6.19 -18.84 -18.06
CA SER A 195 7.45 -19.61 -18.11
C SER A 195 8.07 -19.95 -16.76
N GLN A 196 7.53 -19.41 -15.66
CA GLN A 196 7.99 -19.59 -14.28
C GLN A 196 6.79 -19.74 -13.34
N ASN A 197 7.01 -20.21 -12.11
CA ASN A 197 5.96 -20.16 -11.10
C ASN A 197 5.81 -18.75 -10.49
N LYS A 198 4.64 -18.47 -9.92
CA LYS A 198 4.32 -17.13 -9.36
C LYS A 198 5.34 -16.68 -8.32
N MET A 199 5.79 -17.59 -7.45
CA MET A 199 6.82 -17.31 -6.44
C MET A 199 8.17 -16.91 -7.07
N GLN A 200 8.61 -17.56 -8.15
CA GLN A 200 9.83 -17.19 -8.88
C GLN A 200 9.72 -15.78 -9.46
N ALA A 201 8.63 -15.47 -10.16
CA ALA A 201 8.40 -14.15 -10.72
C ALA A 201 8.36 -13.05 -9.64
N THR A 202 7.70 -13.35 -8.50
CA THR A 202 7.63 -12.49 -7.33
C THR A 202 9.00 -12.20 -6.74
N LYS A 203 9.85 -13.22 -6.58
CA LYS A 203 11.23 -13.06 -6.11
C LYS A 203 12.03 -12.16 -7.04
N THR A 204 11.92 -12.37 -8.35
CA THR A 204 12.61 -11.54 -9.35
C THR A 204 12.15 -10.08 -9.27
N ALA A 205 10.84 -9.83 -9.16
CA ALA A 205 10.28 -8.49 -9.05
C ALA A 205 10.71 -7.78 -7.75
N ALA A 206 10.65 -8.49 -6.62
CA ALA A 206 11.10 -8.00 -5.31
C ALA A 206 12.60 -7.65 -5.29
N ILE A 207 13.44 -8.49 -5.89
CA ILE A 207 14.89 -8.21 -6.02
C ILE A 207 15.14 -6.94 -6.84
N LYS A 208 14.43 -6.75 -7.95
CA LYS A 208 14.55 -5.54 -8.77
C LYS A 208 14.14 -4.28 -8.02
N LEU A 209 13.08 -4.36 -7.21
CA LEU A 209 12.69 -3.26 -6.32
C LEU A 209 13.81 -2.94 -5.31
N VAL A 210 14.40 -3.96 -4.68
CA VAL A 210 15.55 -3.76 -3.77
C VAL A 210 16.71 -3.10 -4.53
N ASP A 211 17.10 -3.61 -5.69
CA ASP A 211 18.21 -3.03 -6.48
C ASP A 211 17.94 -1.56 -6.87
N ALA A 212 16.70 -1.23 -7.26
CA ALA A 212 16.31 0.14 -7.57
C ALA A 212 16.37 1.07 -6.35
N MET A 213 15.87 0.60 -5.20
CA MET A 213 15.81 1.38 -3.97
C MET A 213 17.18 1.61 -3.30
N PHE A 214 18.15 0.74 -3.56
CA PHE A 214 19.52 0.78 -3.03
C PHE A 214 20.57 1.13 -4.10
N SER A 215 20.16 1.76 -5.20
CA SER A 215 21.00 2.02 -6.39
C SER A 215 22.18 2.99 -6.17
N THR A 216 22.15 3.85 -5.15
CA THR A 216 23.22 4.81 -4.83
C THR A 216 23.56 4.81 -3.33
N PRO A 217 24.77 5.25 -2.91
CA PRO A 217 25.11 5.37 -1.48
C PRO A 217 24.14 6.23 -0.67
N GLN A 218 23.68 7.35 -1.24
CA GLN A 218 22.67 8.21 -0.62
C GLN A 218 21.32 7.48 -0.50
N ALA A 219 20.97 6.67 -1.50
CA ALA A 219 19.76 5.86 -1.48
C ALA A 219 19.80 4.79 -0.38
N ILE A 220 20.96 4.18 -0.15
CA ILE A 220 21.18 3.20 0.92
C ILE A 220 20.99 3.84 2.31
N ASN A 221 21.48 5.07 2.50
CA ASN A 221 21.35 5.75 3.79
C ASN A 221 19.93 6.24 4.09
N ARG A 222 19.14 6.53 3.04
CA ARG A 222 17.77 7.06 3.16
C ARG A 222 16.68 6.00 3.02
N THR A 223 17.02 4.72 2.85
CA THR A 223 16.04 3.64 2.67
C THR A 223 16.29 2.51 3.64
N LYS A 224 15.23 2.08 4.32
CA LYS A 224 15.20 0.82 5.04
C LYS A 224 14.04 -0.01 4.52
N ILE A 225 14.29 -1.30 4.29
CA ILE A 225 13.26 -2.25 3.87
C ILE A 225 13.18 -3.36 4.93
N ALA A 226 11.96 -3.69 5.33
CA ALA A 226 11.61 -4.90 6.06
C ALA A 226 10.98 -5.90 5.09
N LEU A 227 11.25 -7.19 5.28
CA LEU A 227 10.67 -8.27 4.49
C LEU A 227 9.79 -9.12 5.38
N VAL A 228 8.52 -9.28 5.01
CA VAL A 228 7.54 -10.06 5.78
C VAL A 228 6.92 -11.13 4.87
N PRO A 229 7.54 -12.31 4.78
CA PRO A 229 6.94 -13.46 4.13
C PRO A 229 5.84 -14.03 5.01
N PHE A 230 4.64 -14.21 4.47
CA PHE A 230 3.49 -14.71 5.22
C PHE A 230 2.80 -15.84 4.49
N ASN A 231 2.18 -16.76 5.22
CA ASN A 231 1.21 -17.70 4.66
C ASN A 231 -0.07 -17.63 5.49
N LEU A 232 -0.48 -18.71 6.18
CA LEU A 232 -1.52 -18.59 7.18
C LEU A 232 -1.03 -17.79 8.40
N SER A 233 0.30 -17.78 8.63
CA SER A 233 0.96 -17.17 9.77
C SER A 233 2.21 -16.40 9.33
N VAL A 234 2.80 -15.62 10.24
CA VAL A 234 4.09 -14.96 10.02
C VAL A 234 5.10 -15.47 11.04
N ASN A 235 6.19 -16.05 10.55
CA ASN A 235 7.30 -16.42 11.40
C ASN A 235 8.13 -15.18 11.77
N THR A 236 8.24 -14.87 13.06
CA THR A 236 9.04 -13.74 13.53
C THR A 236 10.50 -14.11 13.79
N GLY A 237 10.89 -15.37 13.63
CA GLY A 237 12.24 -15.88 13.88
C GLY A 237 12.73 -15.66 15.31
N GLY A 238 11.81 -15.66 16.29
CA GLY A 238 12.15 -15.34 17.69
C GLY A 238 12.61 -13.90 17.94
N GLN A 239 12.43 -12.99 16.97
CA GLN A 239 12.88 -11.60 17.08
C GLN A 239 12.01 -10.73 18.00
N VAL A 240 10.85 -11.23 18.44
CA VAL A 240 9.99 -10.55 19.41
C VAL A 240 10.54 -10.82 20.82
N PRO A 241 10.96 -9.78 21.56
CA PRO A 241 11.44 -9.93 22.93
C PRO A 241 10.43 -10.66 23.83
N SER A 242 10.91 -11.52 24.73
CA SER A 242 10.07 -12.34 25.63
C SER A 242 9.18 -11.50 26.57
N MET A 243 9.60 -10.27 26.91
CA MET A 243 8.78 -9.33 27.70
C MET A 243 7.51 -8.85 26.96
N TYR A 244 7.41 -9.09 25.66
CA TYR A 244 6.24 -8.77 24.84
C TYR A 244 5.41 -10.01 24.49
N THR A 245 5.81 -11.20 24.96
CA THR A 245 5.08 -12.45 24.74
C THR A 245 4.36 -12.88 26.01
N ASP A 246 3.24 -13.58 25.87
CA ASP A 246 2.46 -14.05 27.01
C ASP A 246 3.08 -15.30 27.64
N THR A 247 4.16 -15.10 28.37
CA THR A 247 4.86 -16.16 29.12
C THR A 247 4.12 -16.59 30.39
N THR A 248 3.06 -15.88 30.78
CA THR A 248 2.23 -16.19 31.96
C THR A 248 0.90 -16.87 31.59
N GLY A 249 0.59 -16.93 30.30
CA GLY A 249 -0.65 -17.46 29.77
C GLY A 249 -1.90 -16.75 30.27
N ARG A 250 -1.84 -15.44 30.51
CA ARG A 250 -2.97 -14.69 31.10
C ARG A 250 -3.83 -13.97 30.07
N SER A 251 -3.41 -13.90 28.80
CA SER A 251 -4.24 -13.42 27.70
C SER A 251 -5.48 -14.30 27.53
N GLU A 252 -6.61 -13.70 27.17
CA GLU A 252 -7.90 -14.39 27.09
C GLU A 252 -7.91 -15.46 25.99
N ILE A 253 -7.11 -15.26 24.95
CA ILE A 253 -6.96 -16.19 23.83
C ILE A 253 -5.93 -17.30 24.12
N HIS A 254 -5.25 -17.25 25.26
CA HIS A 254 -4.13 -18.16 25.52
C HIS A 254 -4.62 -19.56 25.85
N TRP A 255 -5.70 -19.69 26.63
CA TRP A 255 -6.27 -20.98 27.03
C TRP A 255 -7.77 -21.07 26.74
N PRO A 256 -8.18 -21.06 25.46
CA PRO A 256 -9.59 -21.21 25.11
C PRO A 256 -10.12 -22.55 25.63
N SER A 257 -11.23 -22.51 26.37
CA SER A 257 -11.78 -23.67 27.09
C SER A 257 -12.24 -24.82 26.20
N ASN A 258 -12.53 -24.54 24.93
CA ASN A 258 -12.88 -25.53 23.91
C ASN A 258 -11.66 -26.11 23.19
N ILE A 259 -10.43 -25.71 23.56
CA ILE A 259 -9.17 -26.30 23.09
C ILE A 259 -8.35 -26.86 24.25
N PHE A 260 -8.42 -26.25 25.44
CA PHE A 260 -7.66 -26.65 26.61
C PHE A 260 -8.59 -26.75 27.83
N GLU A 261 -8.81 -27.97 28.31
CA GLU A 261 -9.55 -28.33 29.51
C GLU A 261 -8.56 -28.58 30.65
N GLY A 262 -8.96 -28.21 31.88
CA GLY A 262 -8.21 -28.54 33.09
C GLY A 262 -7.21 -27.48 33.57
N ARG A 263 -7.28 -26.24 33.09
CA ARG A 263 -6.59 -25.12 33.75
C ARG A 263 -7.40 -24.67 34.97
N PRO A 264 -6.85 -24.71 36.20
CA PRO A 264 -7.52 -24.08 37.34
C PRO A 264 -7.67 -22.58 37.05
N SER A 265 -8.84 -22.02 37.35
CA SER A 265 -9.18 -20.61 37.16
C SER A 265 -8.36 -19.62 38.02
N ASN A 266 -7.26 -20.06 38.64
CA ASN A 266 -6.36 -19.24 39.45
C ASN A 266 -4.96 -19.90 39.54
N PRO A 267 -3.86 -19.25 39.14
CA PRO A 267 -2.51 -19.78 39.29
C PRO A 267 -1.97 -19.75 40.74
N ARG A 268 -2.81 -19.52 41.77
CA ARG A 268 -2.39 -19.41 43.18
C ARG A 268 -2.67 -20.63 44.06
N THR A 269 -2.64 -21.85 43.54
CA THR A 269 -2.56 -23.04 44.43
C THR A 269 -1.48 -24.01 43.97
N ALA A 270 -0.50 -24.17 44.87
CA ALA A 270 0.75 -24.89 44.77
C ALA A 270 0.62 -26.36 44.31
N SER A 271 1.19 -26.66 43.15
CA SER A 271 1.89 -27.92 42.91
C SER A 271 3.03 -27.65 41.92
N ALA A 272 4.26 -27.86 42.36
CA ALA A 272 5.48 -27.30 41.76
C ALA A 272 5.96 -28.00 40.46
N THR A 273 5.11 -28.68 39.68
CA THR A 273 5.59 -29.38 38.47
C THR A 273 4.61 -29.53 37.31
N TRP A 274 3.32 -29.22 37.47
CA TRP A 274 2.29 -29.19 36.39
C TRP A 274 1.00 -28.62 36.99
N PRO A 275 0.21 -27.75 36.32
CA PRO A 275 0.11 -27.50 34.87
C PRO A 275 1.08 -26.44 34.29
N PRO A 276 1.27 -26.41 32.96
CA PRO A 276 2.10 -25.43 32.27
C PRO A 276 1.52 -24.03 32.46
N GLN A 277 2.40 -23.03 32.59
CA GLN A 277 2.01 -21.62 32.76
C GLN A 277 1.65 -20.99 31.41
N SER A 278 2.37 -21.37 30.35
CA SER A 278 2.17 -20.87 29.00
C SER A 278 2.25 -21.97 27.95
N ARG A 279 1.95 -21.60 26.70
CA ARG A 279 2.10 -22.49 25.55
C ARG A 279 3.57 -22.68 25.19
N PHE A 280 4.46 -21.78 25.62
CA PHE A 280 5.90 -22.00 25.50
C PHE A 280 6.35 -23.21 26.34
N ASP A 281 5.73 -23.43 27.50
CA ASP A 281 6.02 -24.62 28.31
C ASP A 281 5.57 -25.90 27.59
N LEU A 282 4.42 -25.87 26.91
CA LEU A 282 3.98 -26.97 26.05
C LEU A 282 4.96 -27.24 24.92
N PHE A 283 5.45 -26.19 24.27
CA PHE A 283 6.49 -26.30 23.25
C PHE A 283 7.79 -26.90 23.80
N ALA A 284 8.20 -26.52 25.01
CA ALA A 284 9.40 -27.06 25.66
C ALA A 284 9.25 -28.56 25.98
N GLU A 285 8.11 -28.97 26.53
CA GLU A 285 7.78 -30.38 26.78
C GLU A 285 7.79 -31.20 25.49
N LEU A 286 7.16 -30.69 24.43
CA LEU A 286 7.10 -31.38 23.14
C LEU A 286 8.44 -31.44 22.44
N ALA A 287 9.27 -30.40 22.55
CA ALA A 287 10.63 -30.38 22.01
C ALA A 287 11.52 -31.46 22.64
N ALA A 288 11.30 -31.77 23.93
CA ALA A 288 12.00 -32.85 24.61
C ALA A 288 11.62 -34.24 24.08
N VAL A 289 10.42 -34.40 23.51
CA VAL A 289 9.97 -35.64 22.89
C VAL A 289 10.37 -35.72 21.41
N LYS A 290 10.19 -34.62 20.65
CA LYS A 290 10.56 -34.50 19.24
C LYS A 290 11.03 -33.07 18.98
N SER A 291 12.31 -32.90 18.67
CA SER A 291 12.95 -31.58 18.57
C SER A 291 12.28 -30.62 17.57
N SER A 292 11.69 -31.14 16.48
CA SER A 292 10.94 -30.32 15.51
C SER A 292 9.60 -29.77 16.02
N TYR A 293 9.17 -30.18 17.22
CA TYR A 293 7.99 -29.63 17.89
C TYR A 293 8.32 -28.47 18.82
N GLY A 294 9.56 -27.99 18.91
CA GLY A 294 9.87 -26.71 19.58
C GLY A 294 9.21 -25.52 18.88
N TRP A 295 9.01 -24.40 19.57
CA TRP A 295 8.26 -23.26 19.03
C TRP A 295 8.85 -22.73 17.72
N GLY A 296 8.02 -22.69 16.67
CA GLY A 296 8.42 -22.34 15.30
C GLY A 296 8.56 -20.85 15.02
N GLY A 297 8.21 -19.97 15.96
CA GLY A 297 8.39 -18.52 15.82
C GLY A 297 7.15 -17.74 15.40
N CYS A 298 5.96 -18.35 15.33
CA CYS A 298 4.71 -17.67 14.99
C CYS A 298 3.86 -17.37 16.22
N PHE A 299 3.05 -16.31 16.09
CA PHE A 299 2.10 -15.86 17.09
C PHE A 299 0.69 -15.83 16.52
N GLU A 300 -0.29 -15.87 17.41
CA GLU A 300 -1.69 -15.69 17.08
C GLU A 300 -2.06 -14.22 16.95
N MET A 301 -3.16 -13.95 16.24
CA MET A 301 -3.72 -12.61 16.15
C MET A 301 -4.10 -12.14 17.55
N ARG A 302 -3.78 -10.89 17.92
CA ARG A 302 -4.24 -10.36 19.20
C ARG A 302 -5.77 -10.22 19.23
N PRO A 303 -6.41 -10.37 20.41
CA PRO A 303 -7.87 -10.36 20.51
C PRO A 303 -8.51 -9.02 20.14
N GLY A 304 -9.81 -9.05 19.84
CA GLY A 304 -10.63 -7.84 19.71
C GLY A 304 -10.13 -6.85 18.66
N THR A 305 -10.12 -5.56 19.02
CA THR A 305 -9.70 -4.46 18.14
C THR A 305 -8.19 -4.25 18.11
N ILE A 306 -7.45 -4.73 19.12
CA ILE A 306 -5.99 -4.64 19.16
C ILE A 306 -5.29 -5.58 18.17
N GLY A 307 -6.04 -6.55 17.64
CA GLY A 307 -5.63 -7.38 16.51
C GLY A 307 -5.38 -6.59 15.22
N THR A 308 -6.11 -5.49 15.00
CA THR A 308 -6.04 -4.67 13.77
C THR A 308 -5.48 -3.26 13.99
N THR A 309 -4.85 -3.01 15.14
CA THR A 309 -4.23 -1.72 15.47
C THR A 309 -2.77 -1.88 15.92
N ASP A 310 -2.00 -0.81 15.79
CA ASP A 310 -0.61 -0.70 16.28
C ASP A 310 -0.55 -0.36 17.79
N THR A 311 -1.33 -1.09 18.58
CA THR A 311 -1.27 -1.02 20.04
C THR A 311 0.01 -1.72 20.52
N PRO A 312 0.88 -1.10 21.34
CA PRO A 312 2.09 -1.76 21.85
C PRO A 312 1.75 -2.81 22.93
N PRO A 313 2.53 -3.88 23.05
CA PRO A 313 2.48 -4.79 24.21
C PRO A 313 2.91 -4.07 25.50
N VAL A 314 2.18 -4.32 26.60
CA VAL A 314 2.45 -3.77 27.93
C VAL A 314 3.46 -4.64 28.67
N THR A 315 4.57 -4.08 29.15
CA THR A 315 5.68 -4.81 29.78
C THR A 315 5.45 -5.19 31.25
N SER A 316 4.46 -4.58 31.90
CA SER A 316 4.08 -4.88 33.29
C SER A 316 2.55 -4.99 33.40
N PRO A 317 1.96 -6.04 32.80
CA PRO A 317 0.52 -6.19 32.72
C PRO A 317 -0.10 -6.46 34.10
N VAL A 318 -1.14 -5.70 34.43
CA VAL A 318 -1.87 -5.85 35.71
C VAL A 318 -3.35 -6.18 35.49
N SER A 319 -3.89 -5.91 34.31
CA SER A 319 -5.26 -6.17 33.92
C SER A 319 -5.37 -7.15 32.75
N GLN A 320 -6.56 -7.73 32.54
CA GLN A 320 -6.81 -8.60 31.37
C GLN A 320 -6.54 -7.89 30.04
N ALA A 321 -6.89 -6.60 29.95
CA ALA A 321 -6.62 -5.78 28.77
C ALA A 321 -5.12 -5.66 28.50
N ASP A 322 -4.29 -5.51 29.53
CA ASP A 322 -2.83 -5.48 29.38
C ASP A 322 -2.30 -6.83 28.91
N PHE A 323 -2.74 -7.94 29.51
CA PHE A 323 -2.35 -9.29 29.08
C PHE A 323 -2.73 -9.57 27.63
N ASN A 324 -3.88 -9.07 27.20
CA ASN A 324 -4.36 -9.20 25.83
C ASN A 324 -3.45 -8.48 24.82
N THR A 325 -2.66 -7.48 25.24
CA THR A 325 -1.69 -6.80 24.35
C THR A 325 -0.47 -7.64 24.00
N LEU A 326 -0.15 -8.66 24.81
CA LEU A 326 0.98 -9.55 24.63
C LEU A 326 0.76 -10.54 23.48
N PHE A 327 1.84 -10.98 22.86
CA PHE A 327 1.79 -11.97 21.79
C PHE A 327 1.72 -13.39 22.34
N VAL A 328 0.63 -14.10 22.01
CA VAL A 328 0.41 -15.51 22.37
C VAL A 328 1.01 -16.39 21.28
N PRO A 329 1.89 -17.35 21.60
CA PRO A 329 2.48 -18.22 20.59
C PRO A 329 1.39 -19.08 19.95
N GLN A 330 1.43 -19.17 18.63
CA GLN A 330 0.56 -20.04 17.86
C GLN A 330 0.88 -21.49 18.20
N PHE A 331 -0.16 -22.25 18.55
CA PHE A 331 -0.02 -23.64 18.94
C PHE A 331 -1.22 -24.40 18.36
N TRP A 332 -1.01 -25.15 17.28
CA TRP A 332 -2.06 -26.02 16.77
C TRP A 332 -2.22 -27.19 17.75
N PRO A 333 -3.34 -27.28 18.49
CA PRO A 333 -3.54 -28.33 19.47
C PRO A 333 -3.65 -29.69 18.78
N ASP A 334 -2.97 -30.68 19.33
CA ASP A 334 -3.21 -32.09 19.01
C ASP A 334 -4.72 -32.44 19.00
N GLU A 335 -5.17 -32.95 17.86
CA GLU A 335 -6.56 -33.37 17.62
C GLU A 335 -6.77 -34.85 17.96
N PRO A 336 -8.01 -35.31 18.20
CA PRO A 336 -8.28 -36.68 18.65
C PRO A 336 -7.76 -37.78 17.72
N ASP A 337 -7.22 -38.84 18.33
CA ASP A 337 -6.75 -40.07 17.69
C ASP A 337 -7.89 -40.81 16.97
N ALA A 338 -7.62 -41.29 15.76
CA ALA A 338 -8.56 -42.17 15.08
C ALA A 338 -8.78 -43.48 15.88
N ASN A 339 -10.05 -43.84 16.09
CA ASN A 339 -10.45 -45.08 16.75
C ASN A 339 -11.10 -46.10 15.79
N ASN A 340 -11.20 -45.74 14.51
CA ASN A 340 -11.76 -46.57 13.44
C ASN A 340 -11.09 -46.25 12.09
N GLY A 341 -10.02 -46.96 11.76
CA GLY A 341 -9.20 -46.67 10.58
C GLY A 341 -8.58 -45.27 10.67
N SER A 342 -8.81 -44.42 9.68
CA SER A 342 -8.37 -43.01 9.67
C SER A 342 -9.38 -42.04 10.31
N ASN A 343 -10.45 -42.55 10.92
CA ASN A 343 -11.53 -41.73 11.46
C ASN A 343 -11.73 -41.89 12.97
N TYR A 344 -12.28 -40.87 13.60
CA TYR A 344 -12.85 -40.92 14.93
C TYR A 344 -14.35 -41.21 14.83
N ARG A 345 -14.81 -42.29 15.43
CA ARG A 345 -16.20 -42.74 15.45
C ARG A 345 -16.75 -42.71 16.87
N PHE A 346 -17.90 -42.09 17.07
CA PHE A 346 -18.63 -42.11 18.33
C PHE A 346 -20.13 -42.31 18.09
N THR A 347 -20.83 -42.80 19.10
CA THR A 347 -22.27 -43.05 19.05
C THR A 347 -22.97 -42.26 20.14
N SER A 348 -24.02 -41.53 19.75
CA SER A 348 -24.96 -40.85 20.64
C SER A 348 -26.34 -41.44 20.44
N GLY A 349 -26.86 -42.17 21.43
CA GLY A 349 -28.09 -42.95 21.27
C GLY A 349 -27.97 -44.00 20.16
N LYS A 350 -28.78 -43.87 19.11
CA LYS A 350 -28.74 -44.76 17.92
C LYS A 350 -27.94 -44.19 16.75
N THR A 351 -27.43 -42.97 16.86
CA THR A 351 -26.73 -42.28 15.77
C THR A 351 -25.24 -42.43 15.96
N THR A 352 -24.56 -42.99 14.96
CA THR A 352 -23.10 -42.97 14.90
C THR A 352 -22.62 -41.83 14.02
N THR A 353 -21.71 -41.03 14.56
CA THR A 353 -21.03 -39.95 13.85
C THR A 353 -19.57 -40.33 13.62
N THR A 354 -19.03 -39.95 12.46
CA THR A 354 -17.66 -40.21 12.04
C THR A 354 -17.01 -38.89 11.65
N TRP A 355 -15.84 -38.61 12.20
CA TRP A 355 -15.05 -37.41 11.90
C TRP A 355 -13.63 -37.76 11.53
N THR A 356 -12.97 -36.82 10.84
CA THR A 356 -11.56 -36.90 10.49
C THR A 356 -10.85 -35.69 11.09
N TYR A 357 -9.61 -35.92 11.54
CA TYR A 357 -8.74 -34.91 12.10
C TYR A 357 -7.44 -34.90 11.31
N LEU A 358 -6.93 -33.70 11.04
CA LEU A 358 -5.74 -33.51 10.21
C LEU A 358 -4.48 -33.58 11.06
N ASN A 359 -4.56 -33.11 12.30
CA ASN A 359 -3.40 -32.86 13.15
C ASN A 359 -3.49 -33.61 14.50
N SER A 360 -3.69 -34.93 14.42
CA SER A 360 -3.50 -35.85 15.56
C SER A 360 -2.06 -36.38 15.52
N TYR A 361 -1.21 -35.84 16.40
CA TYR A 361 0.23 -36.08 16.46
C TYR A 361 0.72 -36.60 17.81
N LEU A 362 -0.14 -36.68 18.82
CA LEU A 362 0.11 -37.32 20.11
C LEU A 362 -0.93 -38.40 20.36
N ASN A 363 -0.57 -39.40 21.15
CA ASN A 363 -1.53 -40.39 21.59
C ASN A 363 -2.35 -39.89 22.79
N ASP A 364 -3.68 -39.89 22.63
CA ASP A 364 -4.66 -39.38 23.58
C ASP A 364 -4.70 -40.14 24.93
N ASN A 365 -4.14 -41.35 24.99
CA ASN A 365 -4.33 -42.31 26.10
C ASN A 365 -3.06 -42.58 26.91
N THR A 366 -1.97 -41.83 26.72
CA THR A 366 -0.62 -42.28 27.12
C THR A 366 -0.04 -41.74 28.41
N ALA A 367 -0.57 -40.68 29.02
CA ALA A 367 -0.14 -40.30 30.37
C ALA A 367 -0.94 -41.10 31.40
N SER A 368 -0.27 -41.73 32.35
CA SER A 368 -0.91 -42.38 33.52
C SER A 368 -1.80 -41.42 34.32
N ALA A 369 -1.58 -40.10 34.19
CA ALA A 369 -2.43 -39.03 34.73
C ALA A 369 -3.59 -38.56 33.81
N CYS A 370 -3.64 -39.03 32.56
CA CYS A 370 -4.68 -38.72 31.56
C CYS A 370 -5.67 -39.85 31.32
N SER A 371 -5.69 -40.90 32.16
CA SER A 371 -6.48 -42.12 31.95
C SER A 371 -7.83 -41.78 31.32
N ALA A 372 -7.99 -42.19 30.05
CA ALA A 372 -9.20 -41.89 29.31
C ALA A 372 -10.41 -42.39 30.08
N SER A 373 -11.55 -41.70 29.91
CA SER A 373 -12.81 -42.43 30.03
C SER A 373 -12.66 -43.67 29.18
N SER A 374 -12.85 -44.85 29.76
CA SER A 374 -12.64 -46.16 29.12
C SER A 374 -13.44 -46.38 27.82
N ASN A 375 -14.30 -45.43 27.44
CA ASN A 375 -15.15 -45.50 26.26
C ASN A 375 -14.95 -44.29 25.32
N GLN A 376 -13.94 -44.37 24.44
CA GLN A 376 -13.73 -43.39 23.36
C GLN A 376 -14.87 -43.36 22.32
N THR A 377 -15.80 -44.32 22.35
CA THR A 377 -16.94 -44.35 21.43
C THR A 377 -18.15 -43.59 21.96
N ALA A 378 -18.10 -43.06 23.19
CA ALA A 378 -19.18 -42.28 23.77
C ALA A 378 -19.23 -40.84 23.22
N ALA A 379 -20.44 -40.28 23.10
CA ALA A 379 -20.62 -38.88 22.76
C ALA A 379 -19.87 -37.95 23.74
N GLY A 380 -19.17 -36.94 23.20
CA GLY A 380 -18.37 -36.00 23.98
C GLY A 380 -16.96 -36.51 24.37
N ALA A 381 -16.63 -37.78 24.13
CA ALA A 381 -15.28 -38.30 24.36
C ALA A 381 -14.23 -37.62 23.48
N TYR A 382 -14.61 -37.21 22.27
CA TYR A 382 -13.77 -36.45 21.34
C TYR A 382 -13.33 -35.08 21.90
N VAL A 383 -14.21 -34.37 22.63
CA VAL A 383 -13.85 -33.07 23.23
C VAL A 383 -12.78 -33.27 24.28
N LYS A 384 -12.95 -34.31 25.11
CA LYS A 384 -11.97 -34.66 26.14
C LYS A 384 -10.66 -35.14 25.55
N ALA A 385 -10.70 -35.88 24.44
CA ALA A 385 -9.50 -36.32 23.72
C ALA A 385 -8.68 -35.11 23.22
N GLN A 386 -9.34 -34.12 22.63
CA GLN A 386 -8.67 -32.90 22.19
C GLN A 386 -8.17 -32.05 23.37
N ASN A 387 -9.03 -31.77 24.34
CA ASN A 387 -8.81 -30.66 25.26
C ASN A 387 -7.90 -30.98 26.46
N LYS A 388 -7.59 -32.24 26.73
CA LYS A 388 -6.78 -32.63 27.89
C LYS A 388 -5.36 -32.09 27.80
N LEU A 389 -5.03 -31.10 28.63
CA LEU A 389 -3.65 -30.59 28.74
C LEU A 389 -2.64 -31.67 29.16
N CYS A 390 -3.05 -32.63 29.99
CA CYS A 390 -2.14 -33.63 30.52
C CYS A 390 -1.48 -34.50 29.42
N LYS A 391 -2.02 -34.56 28.19
CA LYS A 391 -1.47 -35.40 27.10
C LYS A 391 -0.12 -34.90 26.58
N TYR A 392 0.15 -33.61 26.81
CA TYR A 392 1.43 -33.00 26.48
C TYR A 392 2.53 -33.35 27.49
N ARG A 393 2.18 -33.84 28.70
CA ARG A 393 3.15 -34.25 29.71
C ARG A 393 3.74 -35.62 29.36
N SER A 394 5.04 -35.68 29.11
CA SER A 394 5.72 -36.93 28.69
C SER A 394 5.02 -37.60 27.50
N ALA A 395 4.62 -36.77 26.53
CA ALA A 395 3.77 -37.17 25.42
C ALA A 395 4.38 -38.32 24.60
N LYS A 396 3.53 -39.21 24.07
CA LYS A 396 3.95 -40.19 23.05
C LYS A 396 3.50 -39.70 21.68
N VAL A 397 4.47 -39.41 20.82
CA VAL A 397 4.20 -38.97 19.44
C VAL A 397 3.56 -40.11 18.67
N SER A 398 2.41 -39.85 18.05
CA SER A 398 1.78 -40.77 17.12
C SER A 398 2.45 -40.62 15.74
N SER A 399 2.33 -41.62 14.87
CA SER A 399 2.90 -41.55 13.52
C SER A 399 2.08 -40.67 12.56
N GLY A 400 0.92 -40.15 13.00
CA GLY A 400 0.07 -39.23 12.25
C GLY A 400 0.37 -37.75 12.56
N GLY A 401 -0.18 -36.85 11.75
CA GLY A 401 -0.23 -35.42 12.05
C GLY A 401 1.04 -34.61 11.73
N TYR A 402 0.87 -33.29 11.67
CA TYR A 402 1.89 -32.32 11.28
C TYR A 402 2.62 -31.70 12.49
N GLY A 403 2.00 -31.73 13.67
CA GLY A 403 2.56 -31.17 14.90
C GLY A 403 2.05 -29.76 15.23
N PRO A 404 2.53 -29.17 16.34
CA PRO A 404 2.02 -27.89 16.86
C PRO A 404 2.39 -26.67 16.02
N ASN A 405 3.42 -26.78 15.17
CA ASN A 405 3.91 -25.69 14.30
C ASN A 405 3.34 -25.73 12.88
N TYR A 406 2.34 -26.57 12.61
CA TYR A 406 1.80 -26.66 11.26
C TYR A 406 1.25 -25.30 10.79
N LEU A 407 1.58 -24.94 9.54
CA LEU A 407 1.32 -23.61 8.93
C LEU A 407 2.06 -22.42 9.59
N CYS A 408 3.08 -22.69 10.40
CA CYS A 408 4.14 -21.74 10.79
C CYS A 408 5.44 -22.07 10.03
N SER A 409 5.36 -22.05 8.70
CA SER A 409 6.43 -22.52 7.80
C SER A 409 7.05 -21.41 6.94
N SER A 410 6.56 -20.18 7.03
CA SER A 410 7.15 -19.05 6.29
C SER A 410 8.57 -18.77 6.78
N GLN A 411 9.38 -18.21 5.87
CA GLN A 411 10.71 -17.70 6.25
C GLN A 411 10.55 -16.61 7.30
N ALA A 412 11.44 -16.59 8.29
CA ALA A 412 11.43 -15.57 9.33
C ALA A 412 11.49 -14.16 8.72
N LEU A 413 10.64 -13.26 9.22
CA LEU A 413 10.63 -11.87 8.81
C LEU A 413 12.01 -11.23 9.02
N THR A 414 12.32 -10.23 8.21
CA THR A 414 13.49 -9.38 8.35
C THR A 414 13.02 -8.00 8.79
N ARG A 415 13.49 -7.56 9.95
CA ARG A 415 13.30 -6.18 10.46
C ARG A 415 13.88 -5.13 9.52
N LEU A 416 13.52 -3.87 9.74
CA LEU A 416 13.98 -2.75 8.91
C LEU A 416 15.51 -2.72 8.80
N THR A 417 16.02 -2.86 7.58
CA THR A 417 17.45 -2.88 7.30
C THR A 417 17.77 -2.15 5.99
N ASN A 418 18.99 -1.64 5.88
CA ASN A 418 19.56 -1.11 4.65
C ASN A 418 20.53 -2.10 3.96
N ASN A 419 20.60 -3.35 4.44
CA ASN A 419 21.45 -4.38 3.85
C ASN A 419 20.75 -5.07 2.67
N ALA A 420 20.98 -4.54 1.46
CA ALA A 420 20.41 -5.08 0.22
C ALA A 420 20.81 -6.54 -0.05
N SER A 421 22.04 -6.95 0.28
CA SER A 421 22.51 -8.33 0.06
C SER A 421 21.74 -9.33 0.94
N ASN A 422 21.53 -8.98 2.21
CA ASN A 422 20.72 -9.79 3.13
C ASN A 422 19.27 -9.89 2.65
N LEU A 423 18.65 -8.77 2.25
CA LEU A 423 17.29 -8.76 1.72
C LEU A 423 17.14 -9.67 0.50
N LYS A 424 18.06 -9.57 -0.48
CA LYS A 424 18.04 -10.43 -1.67
C LYS A 424 18.21 -11.92 -1.33
N THR A 425 19.09 -12.23 -0.37
CA THR A 425 19.28 -13.59 0.12
C THR A 425 17.99 -14.14 0.74
N LYS A 426 17.32 -13.35 1.59
CA LYS A 426 16.07 -13.74 2.24
C LYS A 426 14.90 -13.88 1.26
N ILE A 427 14.80 -12.99 0.27
CA ILE A 427 13.82 -13.10 -0.82
C ILE A 427 14.03 -14.42 -1.59
N ASN A 428 15.27 -14.77 -1.94
CA ASN A 428 15.55 -16.01 -2.64
C ASN A 428 15.18 -17.28 -1.85
N GLN A 429 15.21 -17.22 -0.51
CA GLN A 429 14.87 -18.34 0.39
C GLN A 429 13.36 -18.54 0.58
N MET A 430 12.50 -17.65 0.08
CA MET A 430 11.04 -17.81 0.23
C MET A 430 10.55 -19.07 -0.49
N VAL A 431 9.63 -19.80 0.13
CA VAL A 431 9.02 -21.01 -0.44
C VAL A 431 7.52 -20.88 -0.30
N ALA A 432 6.79 -21.28 -1.34
CA ALA A 432 5.33 -21.33 -1.35
C ALA A 432 4.84 -22.55 -0.56
N ASP A 433 4.12 -22.33 0.54
CA ASP A 433 3.53 -23.35 1.42
C ASP A 433 2.40 -22.76 2.28
N GLY A 434 1.40 -23.59 2.60
CA GLY A 434 0.31 -23.25 3.52
C GLY A 434 -0.83 -22.42 2.92
N GLY A 435 -1.68 -21.86 3.79
CA GLY A 435 -2.83 -21.02 3.40
C GLY A 435 -2.48 -19.55 3.21
N THR A 436 -3.49 -18.73 2.88
CA THR A 436 -3.34 -17.26 2.72
C THR A 436 -4.06 -16.53 3.85
N ASN A 437 -3.33 -15.73 4.64
CA ASN A 437 -3.89 -14.87 5.69
C ASN A 437 -3.35 -13.45 5.55
N LEU A 438 -4.07 -12.63 4.80
CA LEU A 438 -3.70 -11.25 4.49
C LEU A 438 -3.66 -10.36 5.73
N VAL A 439 -4.52 -10.59 6.72
CA VAL A 439 -4.53 -9.74 7.92
C VAL A 439 -3.27 -9.96 8.78
N GLU A 440 -2.80 -11.19 8.94
CA GLU A 440 -1.55 -11.46 9.67
C GLU A 440 -0.33 -10.91 8.92
N GLY A 441 -0.26 -11.15 7.61
CA GLY A 441 0.79 -10.58 6.77
C GLY A 441 0.84 -9.05 6.89
N PHE A 442 -0.30 -8.39 6.74
CA PHE A 442 -0.41 -6.94 6.84
C PHE A 442 -0.02 -6.41 8.23
N MET A 443 -0.52 -7.02 9.30
CA MET A 443 -0.27 -6.55 10.66
C MET A 443 1.18 -6.72 11.08
N TRP A 444 1.86 -7.80 10.70
CA TRP A 444 3.31 -7.93 10.92
C TRP A 444 4.11 -6.97 10.05
N GLY A 445 3.68 -6.73 8.80
CA GLY A 445 4.20 -5.66 7.95
C GLY A 445 4.17 -4.30 8.65
N TRP A 446 3.02 -3.91 9.18
CA TRP A 446 2.86 -2.65 9.90
C TRP A 446 3.74 -2.59 11.17
N ARG A 447 3.82 -3.68 11.95
CA ARG A 447 4.68 -3.74 13.15
C ARG A 447 6.16 -3.54 12.85
N THR A 448 6.66 -3.98 11.68
CA THR A 448 8.05 -3.72 11.30
C THR A 448 8.33 -2.25 11.00
N LEU A 449 7.32 -1.47 10.63
CA LEU A 449 7.43 -0.04 10.37
C LEU A 449 7.07 0.81 11.59
N SER A 450 6.55 0.20 12.64
CA SER A 450 6.08 0.94 13.81
C SER A 450 7.25 1.50 14.63
N PRO A 451 7.14 2.75 15.14
CA PRO A 451 8.02 3.25 16.20
C PRO A 451 7.72 2.62 17.57
N ARG A 452 6.68 1.80 17.68
CA ARG A 452 6.25 1.17 18.92
C ARG A 452 6.74 -0.27 18.99
N ALA A 453 6.72 -0.83 20.20
CA ALA A 453 6.98 -2.23 20.44
C ALA A 453 6.05 -3.13 19.56
N PRO A 454 6.51 -4.32 19.12
CA PRO A 454 7.62 -5.09 19.70
C PRO A 454 9.02 -4.78 19.15
N PHE A 455 9.13 -4.18 17.97
CA PHE A 455 10.43 -3.91 17.35
C PHE A 455 10.90 -2.48 17.55
N ALA A 456 9.99 -1.51 17.44
CA ALA A 456 10.28 -0.07 17.53
C ALA A 456 11.42 0.39 16.58
N ASP A 457 11.53 -0.24 15.42
CA ASP A 457 12.58 0.07 14.43
C ASP A 457 12.30 1.33 13.63
N GLY A 458 11.02 1.65 13.44
CA GLY A 458 10.59 2.74 12.60
C GLY A 458 10.70 4.09 13.30
N LYS A 459 10.85 5.17 12.53
CA LYS A 459 10.73 6.54 13.06
C LYS A 459 9.30 6.83 13.55
N ALA A 460 9.13 7.89 14.35
CA ALA A 460 7.81 8.33 14.81
C ALA A 460 6.83 8.54 13.62
N TYR A 461 5.54 8.23 13.81
CA TYR A 461 4.52 8.46 12.77
C TYR A 461 4.37 9.95 12.40
N THR A 462 4.74 10.84 13.31
CA THR A 462 4.73 12.30 13.12
C THR A 462 5.99 12.83 12.41
N GLU A 463 6.96 11.97 12.08
CA GLU A 463 8.18 12.40 11.39
C GLU A 463 7.85 12.87 9.97
N ARG A 464 7.98 14.18 9.74
CA ARG A 464 7.58 14.85 8.50
C ARG A 464 8.47 14.48 7.32
N ARG A 465 9.72 14.06 7.53
CA ARG A 465 10.64 13.66 6.46
C ARG A 465 10.79 12.14 6.32
N ASN A 466 9.80 11.37 6.75
CA ASN A 466 9.83 9.91 6.64
C ASN A 466 8.54 9.37 6.01
N ARG A 467 8.68 8.56 4.96
CA ARG A 467 7.58 7.90 4.26
C ARG A 467 7.55 6.43 4.66
N LYS A 468 6.49 6.04 5.36
CA LYS A 468 6.23 4.64 5.73
C LYS A 468 5.31 4.00 4.69
N ILE A 469 5.77 2.92 4.08
CA ILE A 469 5.10 2.30 2.95
C ILE A 469 4.95 0.80 3.19
N ILE A 470 3.72 0.28 3.10
CA ILE A 470 3.47 -1.16 3.05
C ILE A 470 3.20 -1.52 1.60
N ILE A 471 3.97 -2.46 1.05
CA ILE A 471 3.71 -3.08 -0.24
C ILE A 471 3.25 -4.50 0.06
N MET A 472 1.94 -4.73 0.01
CA MET A 472 1.33 -6.03 0.23
C MET A 472 1.06 -6.72 -1.09
N MET A 473 1.57 -7.94 -1.25
CA MET A 473 1.39 -8.76 -2.44
C MET A 473 0.74 -10.10 -2.08
N THR A 474 -0.21 -10.54 -2.90
CA THR A 474 -0.85 -11.86 -2.80
C THR A 474 -1.30 -12.39 -4.15
N ASP A 475 -1.37 -13.71 -4.31
CA ASP A 475 -2.02 -14.37 -5.45
C ASP A 475 -3.37 -15.01 -5.08
N GLY A 476 -3.87 -14.79 -3.86
CA GLY A 476 -5.01 -15.50 -3.35
C GLY A 476 -5.91 -14.66 -2.45
N ASN A 477 -7.04 -15.25 -2.08
CA ASN A 477 -7.98 -14.69 -1.12
C ASN A 477 -7.63 -15.17 0.29
N ASN A 478 -8.08 -14.45 1.32
CA ASN A 478 -8.03 -14.95 2.69
C ASN A 478 -8.66 -16.36 2.78
N GLN A 479 -7.95 -17.30 3.41
CA GLN A 479 -8.38 -18.67 3.59
C GLN A 479 -8.36 -19.08 5.06
N TRP A 480 -9.53 -19.49 5.56
CA TRP A 480 -9.66 -20.25 6.79
C TRP A 480 -10.70 -21.34 6.57
N LEU A 481 -10.19 -22.54 6.33
CA LEU A 481 -10.93 -23.64 5.74
C LEU A 481 -11.80 -24.36 6.78
N GLN A 482 -13.06 -24.62 6.40
CA GLN A 482 -13.98 -25.43 7.20
C GLN A 482 -13.52 -26.90 7.29
N ALA A 483 -13.86 -27.56 8.40
CA ALA A 483 -13.61 -28.97 8.65
C ALA A 483 -14.90 -29.64 9.15
N ASN A 484 -15.16 -30.87 8.71
CA ASN A 484 -16.36 -31.61 9.11
C ASN A 484 -16.14 -32.38 10.42
N ASN A 485 -15.91 -31.65 11.50
CA ASN A 485 -15.74 -32.16 12.85
C ASN A 485 -16.20 -31.11 13.89
N HIS A 486 -16.09 -31.40 15.19
CA HIS A 486 -16.52 -30.45 16.23
C HIS A 486 -15.79 -29.11 16.26
N ASN A 487 -14.61 -28.99 15.62
CA ASN A 487 -13.89 -27.72 15.52
C ASN A 487 -14.48 -26.80 14.43
N ALA A 488 -15.27 -27.37 13.52
CA ALA A 488 -15.86 -26.72 12.34
C ALA A 488 -14.86 -26.12 11.32
N SER A 489 -13.57 -26.05 11.66
CA SER A 489 -12.47 -25.60 10.80
C SER A 489 -11.17 -26.30 11.13
N TYR A 490 -10.20 -26.17 10.24
CA TYR A 490 -8.80 -26.36 10.62
C TYR A 490 -8.32 -25.20 11.50
N TYR A 491 -7.22 -25.40 12.21
CA TYR A 491 -6.65 -24.37 13.08
C TYR A 491 -5.99 -23.26 12.25
N SER A 492 -6.05 -22.05 12.77
CA SER A 492 -5.40 -20.86 12.21
C SER A 492 -4.83 -19.99 13.33
N PRO A 493 -4.13 -18.88 13.03
CA PRO A 493 -3.80 -17.88 14.05
C PRO A 493 -5.01 -17.26 14.77
N PHE A 494 -6.24 -17.54 14.32
CA PHE A 494 -7.49 -17.17 15.00
C PHE A 494 -8.10 -18.33 15.79
N GLY A 495 -7.41 -19.48 15.90
CA GLY A 495 -7.95 -20.72 16.45
C GLY A 495 -8.79 -21.51 15.44
N PHE A 496 -9.79 -22.22 15.96
CA PHE A 496 -10.90 -22.86 15.26
C PHE A 496 -12.14 -21.96 15.19
N PHE A 497 -13.06 -22.20 14.26
CA PHE A 497 -14.32 -21.44 14.13
C PHE A 497 -15.08 -21.37 15.45
N THR A 498 -15.09 -22.47 16.21
CA THR A 498 -15.78 -22.55 17.51
C THR A 498 -15.17 -21.69 18.61
N ASN A 499 -13.96 -21.13 18.42
CA ASN A 499 -13.38 -20.15 19.33
C ASN A 499 -14.00 -18.75 19.19
N ASN A 500 -14.78 -18.49 18.14
CA ASN A 500 -15.49 -17.22 17.90
C ASN A 500 -14.59 -15.96 17.98
N ARG A 501 -13.33 -16.06 17.54
CA ARG A 501 -12.32 -14.99 17.76
C ARG A 501 -12.46 -13.79 16.84
N ILE A 502 -12.85 -14.00 15.59
CA ILE A 502 -13.06 -12.91 14.61
C ILE A 502 -14.54 -12.65 14.35
N ALA A 503 -15.38 -13.69 14.43
CA ALA A 503 -16.84 -13.63 14.29
C ALA A 503 -17.46 -14.85 14.97
N SER A 504 -18.69 -14.70 15.47
CA SER A 504 -19.45 -15.78 16.09
C SER A 504 -20.23 -16.61 15.07
N GLY A 505 -20.37 -17.91 15.31
CA GLY A 505 -21.26 -18.77 14.51
C GLY A 505 -20.73 -19.09 13.11
N LEU A 506 -19.41 -19.04 12.92
CA LEU A 506 -18.77 -19.45 11.67
C LEU A 506 -18.94 -20.95 11.43
N THR A 507 -19.44 -21.31 10.25
CA THR A 507 -19.66 -22.71 9.84
C THR A 507 -19.13 -23.03 8.44
N THR A 508 -18.77 -22.01 7.66
CA THR A 508 -18.32 -22.18 6.27
C THR A 508 -17.07 -21.38 5.97
N THR A 509 -16.28 -21.86 4.99
CA THR A 509 -15.09 -21.15 4.49
C THR A 509 -15.42 -19.76 3.95
N GLN A 510 -16.60 -19.56 3.35
CA GLN A 510 -16.98 -18.23 2.84
C GLN A 510 -17.34 -17.26 3.98
N ALA A 511 -18.02 -17.74 5.03
CA ALA A 511 -18.35 -16.89 6.19
C ALA A 511 -17.08 -16.46 6.94
N SER A 512 -16.12 -17.39 7.12
CA SER A 512 -14.84 -17.07 7.75
C SER A 512 -14.01 -16.12 6.91
N ARG A 513 -13.98 -16.31 5.59
CA ARG A 513 -13.34 -15.38 4.66
C ARG A 513 -13.92 -13.96 4.78
N ASN A 514 -15.24 -13.81 4.79
CA ASN A 514 -15.87 -12.49 4.95
C ASN A 514 -15.41 -11.79 6.24
N ALA A 515 -15.27 -12.53 7.34
CA ALA A 515 -14.78 -12.00 8.61
C ALA A 515 -13.28 -11.62 8.53
N MET A 516 -12.46 -12.43 7.85
CA MET A 516 -11.04 -12.12 7.62
C MET A 516 -10.86 -10.89 6.75
N ASP A 517 -11.61 -10.77 5.64
CA ASP A 517 -11.58 -9.64 4.72
C ASP A 517 -11.95 -8.33 5.45
N ALA A 518 -12.96 -8.36 6.31
CA ALA A 518 -13.31 -7.22 7.16
C ALA A 518 -12.15 -6.83 8.09
N LYS A 519 -11.47 -7.79 8.72
CA LYS A 519 -10.31 -7.52 9.57
C LYS A 519 -9.09 -7.01 8.79
N THR A 520 -8.85 -7.52 7.58
CA THR A 520 -7.83 -6.99 6.68
C THR A 520 -8.14 -5.52 6.36
N LEU A 521 -9.37 -5.18 6.00
CA LEU A 521 -9.77 -3.81 5.68
C LEU A 521 -9.65 -2.87 6.88
N ASP A 522 -10.06 -3.32 8.08
CA ASP A 522 -9.88 -2.58 9.33
C ASP A 522 -8.39 -2.25 9.57
N ALA A 523 -7.52 -3.24 9.43
CA ALA A 523 -6.08 -3.06 9.59
C ALA A 523 -5.52 -2.05 8.57
N CYS A 524 -5.92 -2.15 7.30
CA CYS A 524 -5.50 -1.21 6.26
C CYS A 524 -5.97 0.22 6.57
N ASN A 525 -7.22 0.39 7.01
CA ASN A 525 -7.76 1.70 7.36
C ASN A 525 -7.05 2.31 8.57
N ASN A 526 -6.77 1.51 9.60
CA ASN A 526 -6.03 1.95 10.77
C ASN A 526 -4.59 2.36 10.42
N ALA A 527 -3.90 1.62 9.55
CA ALA A 527 -2.56 1.97 9.08
C ALA A 527 -2.57 3.25 8.25
N LYS A 528 -3.54 3.42 7.34
CA LYS A 528 -3.70 4.67 6.57
C LYS A 528 -3.98 5.87 7.48
N ALA A 529 -4.83 5.68 8.49
CA ALA A 529 -5.11 6.72 9.49
C ALA A 529 -3.87 7.09 10.32
N ALA A 530 -2.96 6.14 10.56
CA ALA A 530 -1.66 6.40 11.19
C ALA A 530 -0.62 7.04 10.25
N GLY A 531 -0.98 7.28 8.98
CA GLY A 531 -0.10 7.91 8.01
C GLY A 531 0.82 6.95 7.26
N LEU A 532 0.43 5.69 7.08
CA LEU A 532 1.12 4.78 6.17
C LEU A 532 0.53 4.85 4.76
N ILE A 533 1.37 4.66 3.76
CA ILE A 533 0.95 4.49 2.37
C ILE A 533 0.90 3.00 2.09
N VAL A 534 -0.24 2.51 1.61
CA VAL A 534 -0.48 1.09 1.35
C VAL A 534 -0.59 0.88 -0.16
N TYR A 535 0.33 0.09 -0.70
CA TYR A 535 0.27 -0.48 -2.05
C TYR A 535 -0.22 -1.93 -1.94
N THR A 536 -1.13 -2.32 -2.83
CA THR A 536 -1.58 -3.72 -2.93
C THR A 536 -1.32 -4.25 -4.33
N ILE A 537 -0.76 -5.45 -4.42
CA ILE A 537 -0.46 -6.12 -5.68
C ILE A 537 -1.12 -7.50 -5.67
N GLY A 538 -2.12 -7.70 -6.53
CA GLY A 538 -2.72 -9.01 -6.77
C GLY A 538 -2.02 -9.71 -7.93
N PHE A 539 -1.69 -10.99 -7.80
CA PHE A 539 -1.25 -11.83 -8.91
C PHE A 539 -2.38 -12.79 -9.30
N ASP A 540 -3.12 -12.44 -10.35
CA ASP A 540 -4.28 -13.19 -10.82
C ASP A 540 -4.13 -13.58 -12.28
N THR A 541 -3.84 -14.85 -12.53
CA THR A 541 -3.69 -15.46 -13.85
C THR A 541 -5.03 -15.87 -14.49
N GLY A 542 -6.16 -15.52 -13.86
CA GLY A 542 -7.50 -15.60 -14.47
C GLY A 542 -8.63 -15.88 -13.49
N SER A 543 -8.37 -16.58 -12.39
CA SER A 543 -9.38 -16.91 -11.37
C SER A 543 -8.81 -17.11 -9.96
N ASP A 544 -7.55 -16.71 -9.74
CA ASP A 544 -6.89 -16.90 -8.45
C ASP A 544 -7.47 -15.96 -7.38
N ILE A 545 -7.76 -14.73 -7.80
CA ILE A 545 -8.38 -13.68 -6.98
C ILE A 545 -9.74 -13.34 -7.58
N ASP A 546 -10.80 -13.59 -6.83
CA ASP A 546 -12.15 -13.31 -7.30
C ASP A 546 -12.51 -11.82 -7.20
N ALA A 547 -13.74 -11.45 -7.59
CA ALA A 547 -14.20 -10.07 -7.53
C ALA A 547 -14.19 -9.49 -6.10
N GLN A 548 -14.47 -10.30 -5.09
CA GLN A 548 -14.43 -9.89 -3.68
C GLN A 548 -12.98 -9.61 -3.24
N GLY A 549 -12.04 -10.47 -3.57
CA GLY A 549 -10.62 -10.29 -3.27
C GLY A 549 -10.02 -9.08 -3.97
N LYS A 550 -10.34 -8.87 -5.25
CA LYS A 550 -9.92 -7.68 -6.01
C LYS A 550 -10.46 -6.40 -5.36
N THR A 551 -11.72 -6.43 -4.90
CA THR A 551 -12.33 -5.32 -4.19
C THR A 551 -11.62 -5.04 -2.86
N LEU A 552 -11.31 -6.09 -2.08
CA LEU A 552 -10.56 -5.96 -0.84
C LEU A 552 -9.18 -5.31 -1.06
N LEU A 553 -8.41 -5.77 -2.05
CA LEU A 553 -7.10 -5.19 -2.37
C LEU A 553 -7.23 -3.71 -2.75
N ARG A 554 -8.19 -3.38 -3.63
CA ARG A 554 -8.49 -2.01 -4.03
C ARG A 554 -8.81 -1.11 -2.83
N ASP A 555 -9.65 -1.58 -1.92
CA ASP A 555 -10.16 -0.78 -0.82
C ASP A 555 -9.12 -0.65 0.31
N CYS A 556 -8.28 -1.67 0.49
CA CYS A 556 -7.13 -1.64 1.38
C CYS A 556 -6.09 -0.60 0.95
N ALA A 557 -5.76 -0.53 -0.35
CA ALA A 557 -4.76 0.40 -0.87
C ALA A 557 -5.09 1.88 -0.61
N SER A 558 -4.03 2.68 -0.49
CA SER A 558 -4.13 4.13 -0.41
C SER A 558 -4.49 4.73 -1.77
N ALA A 559 -5.02 5.95 -1.75
CA ALA A 559 -5.12 6.74 -2.97
C ALA A 559 -3.72 7.22 -3.41
N ASP A 560 -3.56 7.43 -4.70
CA ASP A 560 -2.38 8.04 -5.27
C ASP A 560 -2.28 9.53 -4.89
N SER A 561 -1.20 10.18 -5.33
CA SER A 561 -0.94 11.59 -5.04
C SER A 561 -2.00 12.55 -5.59
N SER A 562 -2.73 12.16 -6.64
CA SER A 562 -3.84 12.92 -7.21
C SER A 562 -5.19 12.69 -6.51
N GLY A 563 -5.30 11.63 -5.71
CA GLY A 563 -6.54 11.21 -5.07
C GLY A 563 -7.54 10.54 -6.01
N THR A 564 -7.20 10.36 -7.29
CA THR A 564 -8.12 9.85 -8.32
C THR A 564 -8.02 8.35 -8.53
N GLN A 565 -6.88 7.74 -8.18
CA GLN A 565 -6.63 6.31 -8.38
C GLN A 565 -6.19 5.65 -7.08
N ARG A 566 -6.45 4.35 -6.95
CA ARG A 566 -5.91 3.54 -5.84
C ARG A 566 -4.56 2.97 -6.24
N LEU A 567 -3.66 2.85 -5.28
CA LEU A 567 -2.33 2.21 -5.43
C LEU A 567 -2.46 0.67 -5.45
N THR A 568 -3.38 0.19 -6.27
CA THR A 568 -3.71 -1.22 -6.45
C THR A 568 -3.35 -1.65 -7.86
N TYR A 569 -2.64 -2.76 -7.95
CA TYR A 569 -2.16 -3.32 -9.20
C TYR A 569 -2.57 -4.79 -9.27
N ILE A 570 -2.93 -5.25 -10.46
CA ILE A 570 -3.23 -6.66 -10.72
C ILE A 570 -2.27 -7.11 -11.83
N ALA A 571 -1.40 -8.06 -11.51
CA ALA A 571 -0.53 -8.73 -12.47
C ALA A 571 -1.25 -9.96 -13.02
N THR A 572 -1.25 -10.14 -14.33
CA THR A 572 -1.83 -11.32 -14.98
C THR A 572 -0.78 -12.35 -15.38
N ASP A 573 0.49 -11.95 -15.44
CA ASP A 573 1.61 -12.85 -15.68
C ASP A 573 2.92 -12.40 -14.96
N SER A 574 4.00 -13.12 -15.24
CA SER A 574 5.33 -12.86 -14.66
C SER A 574 6.02 -11.62 -15.21
N ALA A 575 5.66 -11.12 -16.40
CA ALA A 575 6.17 -9.87 -16.93
C ALA A 575 5.48 -8.68 -16.27
N ASP A 576 4.15 -8.74 -16.13
CA ASP A 576 3.33 -7.72 -15.47
C ASP A 576 3.82 -7.45 -14.05
N ILE A 577 4.08 -8.51 -13.26
CA ILE A 577 4.51 -8.34 -11.88
C ILE A 577 5.85 -7.60 -11.80
N VAL A 578 6.79 -7.94 -12.69
CA VAL A 578 8.08 -7.26 -12.78
C VAL A 578 7.89 -5.79 -13.18
N GLU A 579 7.00 -5.52 -14.13
CA GLU A 579 6.70 -4.15 -14.55
C GLU A 579 6.06 -3.32 -13.43
N ILE A 580 5.10 -3.88 -12.69
CA ILE A 580 4.45 -3.22 -11.56
C ILE A 580 5.47 -2.84 -10.49
N PHE A 581 6.35 -3.76 -10.10
CA PHE A 581 7.40 -3.45 -9.11
C PHE A 581 8.39 -2.40 -9.63
N ASN A 582 8.74 -2.43 -10.92
CA ASN A 582 9.56 -1.38 -11.54
C ASN A 582 8.84 -0.03 -11.56
N ASN A 583 7.53 0.01 -11.80
CA ASN A 583 6.72 1.21 -11.77
C ASN A 583 6.66 1.80 -10.36
N ILE A 584 6.43 0.96 -9.35
CA ILE A 584 6.48 1.39 -7.94
C ILE A 584 7.88 1.90 -7.60
N ALA A 585 8.94 1.17 -7.96
CA ALA A 585 10.32 1.61 -7.74
C ALA A 585 10.62 2.95 -8.41
N ARG A 586 10.15 3.16 -9.65
CA ARG A 586 10.28 4.44 -10.37
C ARG A 586 9.46 5.54 -9.74
N GLN A 587 8.25 5.27 -9.25
CA GLN A 587 7.47 6.27 -8.52
C GLN A 587 8.17 6.65 -7.23
N LEU A 588 8.61 5.68 -6.43
CA LEU A 588 9.37 5.96 -5.20
C LEU A 588 10.74 6.60 -5.47
N GLY A 589 11.34 6.31 -6.64
CA GLY A 589 12.66 6.79 -7.07
C GLY A 589 12.66 8.13 -7.80
N SER A 590 11.67 8.45 -8.64
CA SER A 590 11.54 9.73 -9.35
C SER A 590 11.25 10.88 -8.39
N LEU A 591 10.52 10.58 -7.30
CA LEU A 591 10.37 11.44 -6.13
C LEU A 591 11.73 11.76 -5.45
N ARG A 592 12.82 11.05 -5.80
CA ARG A 592 14.20 11.32 -5.34
C ARG A 592 15.05 12.08 -6.37
N LEU A 593 14.71 11.99 -7.66
CA LEU A 593 15.49 12.51 -8.80
C LEU A 593 15.01 13.85 -9.35
N ALA A 594 13.86 14.38 -8.90
CA ALA A 594 13.43 15.75 -9.23
C ALA A 594 14.25 16.84 -8.51
N GLN A 595 15.52 16.56 -8.22
CA GLN A 595 16.50 17.48 -7.62
C GLN A 595 17.55 17.86 -8.65
#